data_AF-A0A2D4HWK5-F1
#
_entry.id   AF-A0A2D4HWK5-F1
#
_cell.length_a   1.000
_cell.length_b   1.000
_cell.length_c   1.000
_cell.angle_alpha   90.00
_cell.angle_beta   90.00
_cell.angle_gamma   90.00
#
_symmetry.space_group_name_H-M   'P 1'
#
loop_
_entity.id
_entity.type
_entity.pdbx_description
1 polymer ?
#
loop_
_entity_poly.entity_id
_entity_poly.type
_entity_poly.pdbx_seq_one_letter_code
_entity_poly.pdbx_strand_id
1 'polypeptide(L)'
;FHNMDDTAQKLAAVQDLMLRYRHGLDFGKSCLKTELQFSDYYCLLAVHLLLDLWLEAGEESAVWQCLTLLEEGLTCSPSNAQFKLLLIRIYCMLGAFEPVVELYSSLDAKHIQHDTIGYLLTRYATAFGHYAAASQSCNFALRFFHSNQKDTSEYIIQAYKYGAFEKIPEFIAFRNRLNASLHFAQVRTERMLLDLLLEANISTTLEESIKSMGLSLEEDDIPWKDLRDNRDLTVLFNWDPKDKNISEEHRKYSLEEETTWLRIRSLTL
;
A
#
# COMPACT_ATOMS: atom_id res chain seq x y z
N PHE A 1 -26.05 -5.29 -3.90
CA PHE A 1 -25.41 -6.02 -5.01
C PHE A 1 -24.70 -7.29 -4.51
N HIS A 2 -23.98 -7.26 -3.39
CA HIS A 2 -23.24 -8.41 -2.83
C HIS A 2 -24.06 -9.55 -2.18
N ASN A 3 -25.41 -9.47 -2.14
CA ASN A 3 -26.30 -10.54 -1.64
C ASN A 3 -26.94 -11.37 -2.77
N MET A 4 -26.41 -11.26 -3.99
CA MET A 4 -26.86 -12.09 -5.13
C MET A 4 -26.16 -13.44 -5.03
N ASP A 5 -26.86 -14.47 -4.58
CA ASP A 5 -26.32 -15.83 -4.40
C ASP A 5 -26.09 -16.57 -5.73
N ASP A 6 -26.57 -16.04 -6.85
CA ASP A 6 -26.46 -16.66 -8.17
C ASP A 6 -25.38 -15.99 -9.03
N THR A 7 -24.34 -16.75 -9.38
CA THR A 7 -23.25 -16.36 -10.29
C THR A 7 -23.79 -15.73 -11.59
N ALA A 8 -24.88 -16.26 -12.14
CA ALA A 8 -25.48 -15.73 -13.36
C ALA A 8 -26.04 -14.31 -13.15
N GLN A 9 -26.60 -14.01 -11.98
CA GLN A 9 -27.11 -12.68 -11.65
C GLN A 9 -25.98 -11.67 -11.46
N LYS A 10 -24.88 -12.07 -10.79
CA LYS A 10 -23.69 -11.22 -10.66
C LYS A 10 -23.10 -10.89 -12.03
N LEU A 11 -22.97 -11.86 -12.94
CA LEU A 11 -22.49 -11.64 -14.31
C LEU A 11 -23.42 -10.74 -15.12
N ALA A 12 -24.74 -10.92 -15.03
CA ALA A 12 -25.69 -10.04 -15.68
C ALA A 12 -25.61 -8.58 -15.15
N ALA A 13 -25.41 -8.41 -13.84
CA ALA A 13 -25.20 -7.10 -13.24
C ALA A 13 -23.89 -6.45 -13.73
N VAL A 14 -22.80 -7.20 -13.84
CA VAL A 14 -21.53 -6.73 -14.43
C VAL A 14 -21.76 -6.21 -15.87
N GLN A 15 -22.51 -6.95 -16.69
CA GLN A 15 -22.83 -6.52 -18.05
C GLN A 15 -23.63 -5.22 -18.10
N ASP A 16 -24.67 -5.07 -17.26
CA ASP A 16 -25.47 -3.84 -17.17
C ASP A 16 -24.63 -2.64 -16.70
N LEU A 17 -23.80 -2.83 -15.67
CA LEU A 17 -22.90 -1.80 -15.15
C LEU A 17 -21.90 -1.35 -16.23
N MET A 18 -21.33 -2.28 -16.99
CA MET A 18 -20.39 -1.95 -18.07
C MET A 18 -21.06 -1.26 -19.26
N LEU A 19 -22.32 -1.59 -19.55
CA LEU A 19 -23.11 -0.85 -20.55
C LEU A 19 -23.32 0.61 -20.12
N ARG A 20 -23.65 0.83 -18.84
CA ARG A 20 -23.78 2.18 -18.26
C ARG A 20 -22.45 2.91 -18.20
N TYR A 21 -21.36 2.22 -17.88
CA TYR A 21 -20.01 2.79 -17.89
C TYR A 21 -19.68 3.38 -19.26
N ARG A 22 -19.83 2.57 -20.31
CA ARG A 22 -19.54 2.95 -21.70
C ARG A 22 -20.42 4.08 -22.20
N HIS A 23 -21.73 4.04 -21.93
CA HIS A 23 -22.63 5.15 -22.25
C HIS A 23 -22.25 6.41 -21.47
N GLY A 24 -21.81 6.27 -20.22
CA GLY A 24 -21.37 7.36 -19.37
C GLY A 24 -20.15 8.12 -19.90
N LEU A 25 -19.26 7.43 -20.62
CA LEU A 25 -18.07 8.05 -21.24
C LEU A 25 -18.44 9.11 -22.28
N ASP A 26 -19.63 9.02 -22.90
CA ASP A 26 -20.09 10.03 -23.86
C ASP A 26 -20.24 11.41 -23.23
N PHE A 27 -20.56 11.47 -21.93
CA PHE A 27 -20.71 12.74 -21.19
C PHE A 27 -19.38 13.32 -20.71
N GLY A 28 -18.32 12.51 -20.63
CA GLY A 28 -17.00 12.92 -20.12
C GLY A 28 -15.94 13.13 -21.19
N LYS A 29 -16.32 13.17 -22.48
CA LYS A 29 -15.39 13.41 -23.61
C LYS A 29 -14.60 14.72 -23.51
N SER A 30 -15.16 15.73 -22.84
CA SER A 30 -14.53 17.02 -22.63
C SER A 30 -13.73 17.12 -21.32
N CYS A 31 -13.72 16.08 -20.48
CA CYS A 31 -12.98 16.08 -19.23
C CYS A 31 -11.48 16.16 -19.48
N LEU A 32 -10.79 16.89 -18.60
CA LEU A 32 -9.32 16.91 -18.61
C LEU A 32 -8.80 15.54 -18.16
N LYS A 33 -7.59 15.17 -18.58
CA LYS A 33 -6.94 13.91 -18.15
C LYS A 33 -6.74 13.81 -16.63
N THR A 34 -6.74 14.95 -15.94
CA THR A 34 -6.64 15.08 -14.48
C THR A 34 -7.98 14.90 -13.77
N GLU A 35 -9.09 14.96 -14.50
CA GLU A 35 -10.44 14.79 -13.97
C GLU A 35 -10.85 13.32 -14.12
N LEU A 36 -11.64 12.84 -13.16
CA LEU A 36 -12.25 11.52 -13.24
C LEU A 36 -13.42 11.54 -14.21
N GLN A 37 -13.65 10.44 -14.90
CA GLN A 37 -14.85 10.27 -15.70
C GLN A 37 -16.07 10.13 -14.77
N PHE A 38 -17.20 10.70 -15.16
CA PHE A 38 -18.43 10.66 -14.36
C PHE A 38 -18.94 9.24 -14.10
N SER A 39 -18.59 8.29 -14.98
CA SER A 39 -19.05 6.91 -14.93
C SER A 39 -18.04 5.93 -14.31
N ASP A 40 -16.85 6.37 -13.88
CA ASP A 40 -15.79 5.48 -13.38
C ASP A 40 -16.27 4.52 -12.27
N TYR A 41 -17.19 4.96 -11.42
CA TYR A 41 -17.72 4.14 -10.34
C TYR A 41 -18.58 2.96 -10.83
N TYR A 42 -19.16 3.03 -12.03
CA TYR A 42 -19.80 1.85 -12.64
C TYR A 42 -18.78 0.76 -12.95
N CYS A 43 -17.59 1.14 -13.45
CA CYS A 43 -16.50 0.19 -13.67
C CYS A 43 -16.01 -0.39 -12.33
N LEU A 44 -15.81 0.44 -11.30
CA LEU A 44 -15.41 -0.06 -9.96
C LEU A 44 -16.42 -1.06 -9.38
N LEU A 45 -17.71 -0.77 -9.46
CA LEU A 45 -18.76 -1.68 -8.99
C LEU A 45 -18.76 -3.01 -9.78
N ALA A 46 -18.57 -2.95 -11.09
CA ALA A 46 -18.46 -4.15 -11.92
C ALA A 46 -17.25 -5.00 -11.53
N VAL A 47 -16.10 -4.35 -11.31
CA VAL A 47 -14.87 -5.01 -10.86
C VAL A 47 -15.04 -5.65 -9.48
N HIS A 48 -15.71 -4.99 -8.53
CA HIS A 48 -15.95 -5.60 -7.21
C HIS A 48 -16.80 -6.87 -7.31
N LEU A 49 -17.83 -6.89 -8.16
CA LEU A 49 -18.63 -8.10 -8.38
C LEU A 49 -17.82 -9.23 -9.02
N LEU A 50 -16.92 -8.91 -9.95
CA LEU A 50 -16.01 -9.89 -10.54
C LEU A 50 -14.98 -10.39 -9.52
N LEU A 51 -14.50 -9.54 -8.61
CA LEU A 51 -13.63 -9.94 -7.51
C LEU A 51 -14.35 -10.92 -6.56
N ASP A 52 -15.61 -10.69 -6.24
CA ASP A 52 -16.41 -11.67 -5.46
C ASP A 52 -16.50 -13.01 -6.19
N LEU A 53 -16.75 -13.00 -7.51
CA LEU A 53 -16.82 -14.23 -8.31
C LEU A 53 -15.49 -14.99 -8.32
N TRP A 54 -14.38 -14.26 -8.38
CA TRP A 54 -13.06 -14.87 -8.32
C TRP A 54 -12.75 -15.44 -6.93
N LEU A 55 -12.95 -14.65 -5.88
CA LEU A 55 -12.50 -14.99 -4.52
C LEU A 55 -13.47 -15.89 -3.75
N GLU A 56 -14.78 -15.69 -3.91
CA GLU A 56 -15.80 -16.49 -3.22
C GLU A 56 -16.21 -17.73 -4.04
N ALA A 57 -16.39 -17.58 -5.36
CA ALA A 57 -16.86 -18.67 -6.22
C ALA A 57 -15.75 -19.43 -6.96
N GLY A 58 -14.49 -18.96 -6.90
CA GLY A 58 -13.34 -19.62 -7.53
C GLY A 58 -13.31 -19.50 -9.06
N GLU A 59 -14.05 -18.56 -9.65
CA GLU A 59 -14.11 -18.38 -11.09
C GLU A 59 -12.85 -17.66 -11.60
N GLU A 60 -11.83 -18.41 -12.01
CA GLU A 60 -10.54 -17.87 -12.46
C GLU A 60 -10.67 -16.93 -13.66
N SER A 61 -11.67 -17.12 -14.52
CA SER A 61 -11.89 -16.25 -15.68
C SER A 61 -12.23 -14.80 -15.27
N ALA A 62 -12.78 -14.60 -14.07
CA ALA A 62 -13.20 -13.30 -13.57
C ALA A 62 -12.01 -12.37 -13.28
N VAL A 63 -10.85 -12.89 -12.84
CA VAL A 63 -9.68 -12.04 -12.56
C VAL A 63 -9.14 -11.37 -13.83
N TRP A 64 -9.16 -12.10 -14.95
CA TRP A 64 -8.76 -11.56 -16.25
C TRP A 64 -9.73 -10.50 -16.72
N GLN A 65 -11.03 -10.69 -16.48
CA GLN A 65 -12.03 -9.66 -16.75
C GLN A 65 -11.78 -8.41 -15.89
N CYS A 66 -11.52 -8.55 -14.58
CA CYS A 66 -11.15 -7.42 -13.72
C CYS A 66 -9.98 -6.62 -14.30
N LEU A 67 -8.89 -7.29 -14.67
CA LEU A 67 -7.72 -6.64 -15.26
C LEU A 67 -8.09 -5.88 -16.54
N THR A 68 -8.79 -6.53 -17.47
CA THR A 68 -9.18 -5.87 -18.73
C THR A 68 -10.04 -4.63 -18.51
N LEU A 69 -11.00 -4.68 -17.58
CA LEU A 69 -11.89 -3.56 -17.28
C LEU A 69 -11.16 -2.41 -16.59
N LEU A 70 -10.25 -2.72 -15.66
CA LEU A 70 -9.46 -1.72 -14.97
C LEU A 70 -8.44 -1.05 -15.90
N GLU A 71 -7.78 -1.82 -16.77
CA GLU A 71 -6.86 -1.28 -17.77
C GLU A 71 -7.61 -0.41 -18.80
N GLU A 72 -8.76 -0.88 -19.32
CA GLU A 72 -9.65 -0.07 -20.18
C GLU A 72 -10.05 1.23 -19.45
N GLY A 73 -10.49 1.11 -18.19
CA GLY A 73 -10.85 2.24 -17.34
C GLY A 73 -9.74 3.26 -17.16
N LEU A 74 -8.50 2.79 -16.95
CA LEU A 74 -7.34 3.64 -16.78
C LEU A 74 -6.95 4.37 -18.07
N THR A 75 -7.19 3.78 -19.26
CA THR A 75 -7.00 4.51 -20.53
C THR A 75 -7.96 5.69 -20.68
N CYS A 76 -9.18 5.55 -20.17
CA CYS A 76 -10.20 6.60 -20.19
C CYS A 76 -10.07 7.62 -19.04
N SER A 77 -9.53 7.19 -17.89
CA SER A 77 -9.41 7.96 -16.66
C SER A 77 -8.04 7.71 -15.98
N PRO A 78 -6.94 8.25 -16.54
CA PRO A 78 -5.58 7.91 -16.12
C PRO A 78 -5.21 8.44 -14.73
N SER A 79 -5.98 9.39 -14.19
CA SER A 79 -5.79 9.96 -12.85
C SER A 79 -6.57 9.22 -11.76
N ASN A 80 -7.32 8.16 -12.11
CA ASN A 80 -8.11 7.43 -11.14
C ASN A 80 -7.24 6.54 -10.23
N ALA A 81 -7.06 6.99 -8.99
CA ALA A 81 -6.27 6.26 -7.99
C ALA A 81 -6.90 4.92 -7.59
N GLN A 82 -8.23 4.79 -7.61
CA GLN A 82 -8.91 3.54 -7.23
C GLN A 82 -8.62 2.43 -8.25
N PHE A 83 -8.61 2.76 -9.56
CA PHE A 83 -8.20 1.80 -10.59
C PHE A 83 -6.76 1.34 -10.38
N LYS A 84 -5.83 2.28 -10.16
CA LYS A 84 -4.42 1.96 -9.92
C LYS A 84 -4.23 1.08 -8.67
N LEU A 85 -4.88 1.42 -7.56
CA LEU A 85 -4.79 0.67 -6.30
C LEU A 85 -5.37 -0.74 -6.43
N LEU A 86 -6.49 -0.91 -7.14
CA LEU A 86 -7.06 -2.23 -7.42
C LEU A 86 -6.16 -3.05 -8.35
N LEU A 87 -5.63 -2.45 -9.43
CA LEU A 87 -4.67 -3.12 -10.31
C LEU A 87 -3.44 -3.59 -9.54
N ILE A 88 -2.85 -2.73 -8.70
CA ILE A 88 -1.72 -3.08 -7.84
C ILE A 88 -2.07 -4.32 -7.00
N ARG A 89 -3.24 -4.34 -6.36
CA ARG A 89 -3.66 -5.45 -5.51
C ARG A 89 -3.84 -6.74 -6.31
N ILE A 90 -4.53 -6.69 -7.46
CA ILE A 90 -4.79 -7.86 -8.30
C ILE A 90 -3.48 -8.40 -8.88
N TYR A 91 -2.61 -7.55 -9.41
CA TYR A 91 -1.30 -7.94 -9.93
C TYR A 91 -0.44 -8.60 -8.85
N CYS A 92 -0.40 -8.03 -7.62
CA CYS A 92 0.26 -8.67 -6.50
C CYS A 92 -0.35 -10.05 -6.16
N MET A 93 -1.67 -10.18 -6.15
CA MET A 93 -2.31 -11.48 -5.89
C MET A 93 -2.02 -12.53 -6.98
N LEU A 94 -1.78 -12.10 -8.22
CA LEU A 94 -1.35 -12.97 -9.32
C LEU A 94 0.17 -13.21 -9.37
N GLY A 95 0.95 -12.57 -8.50
CA GLY A 95 2.41 -12.68 -8.47
C GLY A 95 3.14 -11.87 -9.55
N ALA A 96 2.46 -10.96 -10.24
CA ALA A 96 3.06 -10.09 -11.25
C ALA A 96 3.46 -8.75 -10.64
N PHE A 97 4.74 -8.48 -10.41
CA PHE A 97 5.17 -7.28 -9.70
C PHE A 97 5.66 -6.13 -10.59
N GLU A 98 6.12 -6.41 -11.81
CA GLU A 98 6.65 -5.36 -12.70
C GLU A 98 5.63 -4.23 -12.99
N PRO A 99 4.36 -4.53 -13.35
CA PRO A 99 3.35 -3.48 -13.56
C PRO A 99 3.01 -2.69 -12.28
N VAL A 100 3.17 -3.32 -11.12
CA VAL A 100 2.86 -2.72 -9.82
C VAL A 100 3.77 -1.52 -9.54
N VAL A 101 5.06 -1.62 -9.90
CA VAL A 101 6.03 -0.53 -9.70
C VAL A 101 5.67 0.70 -10.54
N GLU A 102 5.27 0.49 -11.79
CA GLU A 102 4.86 1.57 -12.69
C GLU A 102 3.56 2.23 -12.21
N LEU A 103 2.56 1.42 -11.86
CA LEU A 103 1.28 1.90 -11.33
C LEU A 103 1.47 2.71 -10.05
N TYR A 104 2.27 2.21 -9.10
CA TYR A 104 2.55 2.93 -7.86
C TYR A 104 3.32 4.22 -8.10
N SER A 105 4.30 4.21 -9.00
CA SER A 105 5.02 5.43 -9.39
C SER A 105 4.06 6.47 -9.99
N SER A 106 3.06 6.03 -10.77
CA SER A 106 2.04 6.90 -11.35
C SER A 106 1.01 7.44 -10.35
N LEU A 107 0.92 6.87 -9.14
CA LEU A 107 0.11 7.44 -8.04
C LEU A 107 0.78 8.69 -7.45
N ASP A 108 2.09 8.88 -7.69
CA ASP A 108 2.88 9.99 -7.17
C ASP A 108 2.73 10.13 -5.64
N ALA A 109 2.89 8.99 -4.95
CA ALA A 109 2.77 8.92 -3.49
C ALA A 109 3.85 9.79 -2.82
N LYS A 110 3.43 10.73 -1.97
CA LYS A 110 4.30 11.73 -1.33
C LYS A 110 4.18 11.71 0.19
N HIS A 111 5.31 12.04 0.84
CA HIS A 111 5.40 12.27 2.28
C HIS A 111 4.73 11.15 3.08
N ILE A 112 3.70 11.49 3.87
CA ILE A 112 2.97 10.56 4.74
C ILE A 112 2.38 9.36 4.00
N GLN A 113 2.16 9.46 2.68
CA GLN A 113 1.66 8.35 1.87
C GLN A 113 2.64 7.17 1.82
N HIS A 114 3.94 7.41 2.00
CA HIS A 114 4.91 6.33 2.14
C HIS A 114 4.67 5.47 3.39
N ASP A 115 4.09 6.03 4.45
CA ASP A 115 3.72 5.28 5.66
C ASP A 115 2.34 4.62 5.53
N THR A 116 1.39 5.29 4.87
CA THR A 116 0.00 4.82 4.82
C THR A 116 -0.28 3.83 3.69
N ILE A 117 0.33 3.99 2.51
CA ILE A 117 0.10 3.12 1.34
C ILE A 117 1.38 2.45 0.81
N GLY A 118 2.56 2.83 1.33
CA GLY A 118 3.85 2.24 0.91
C GLY A 118 3.96 0.73 1.13
N TYR A 119 3.20 0.20 2.10
CA TYR A 119 3.12 -1.25 2.35
C TYR A 119 2.66 -2.06 1.13
N LEU A 120 1.91 -1.45 0.20
CA LEU A 120 1.46 -2.10 -1.03
C LEU A 120 2.62 -2.51 -1.95
N LEU A 121 3.78 -1.84 -1.85
CA LEU A 121 5.00 -2.23 -2.55
C LEU A 121 5.88 -3.14 -1.69
N THR A 122 6.24 -2.66 -0.50
CA THR A 122 7.31 -3.29 0.30
C THR A 122 6.95 -4.70 0.77
N ARG A 123 5.65 -4.99 0.94
CA ARG A 123 5.17 -6.31 1.34
C ARG A 123 5.43 -7.40 0.29
N TYR A 124 5.45 -7.03 -0.98
CA TYR A 124 5.46 -7.98 -2.10
C TYR A 124 6.79 -7.97 -2.87
N ALA A 125 7.50 -6.84 -2.93
CA ALA A 125 8.67 -6.68 -3.78
C ALA A 125 9.75 -7.74 -3.55
N THR A 126 10.18 -7.93 -2.29
CA THR A 126 11.17 -8.96 -1.92
C THR A 126 10.61 -10.37 -2.07
N ALA A 127 9.34 -10.57 -1.70
CA ALA A 127 8.69 -11.89 -1.73
C ALA A 127 8.57 -12.46 -3.15
N PHE A 128 8.39 -11.61 -4.16
CA PHE A 128 8.35 -12.01 -5.56
C PHE A 128 9.73 -11.99 -6.25
N GLY A 129 10.82 -11.75 -5.51
CA GLY A 129 12.18 -11.78 -6.04
C GLY A 129 12.60 -10.54 -6.84
N HIS A 130 11.81 -9.46 -6.80
CA HIS A 130 12.12 -8.21 -7.50
C HIS A 130 13.04 -7.32 -6.64
N TYR A 131 14.26 -7.78 -6.40
CA TYR A 131 15.18 -7.15 -5.44
C TYR A 131 15.55 -5.69 -5.77
N ALA A 132 15.68 -5.34 -7.04
CA ALA A 132 15.97 -3.97 -7.46
C ALA A 132 14.82 -3.01 -7.08
N ALA A 133 13.59 -3.41 -7.38
CA ALA A 133 12.40 -2.66 -7.00
C ALA A 133 12.23 -2.62 -5.48
N ALA A 134 12.45 -3.74 -4.78
CA ALA A 134 12.40 -3.81 -3.32
C ALA A 134 13.39 -2.85 -2.66
N SER A 135 14.64 -2.84 -3.10
CA SER A 135 15.68 -1.91 -2.63
C SER A 135 15.26 -0.46 -2.84
N GLN A 136 14.77 -0.13 -4.04
CA GLN A 136 14.31 1.23 -4.35
C GLN A 136 13.12 1.66 -3.49
N SER A 137 12.11 0.80 -3.33
CA SER A 137 10.93 1.07 -2.49
C SER A 137 11.33 1.28 -1.03
N CYS A 138 12.22 0.44 -0.50
CA CYS A 138 12.72 0.59 0.86
C CYS A 138 13.49 1.90 1.04
N ASN A 139 14.35 2.25 0.08
CA ASN A 139 15.10 3.51 0.11
C ASN A 139 14.19 4.74 0.08
N PHE A 140 13.11 4.73 -0.71
CA PHE A 140 12.15 5.84 -0.71
C PHE A 140 11.44 5.99 0.64
N ALA A 141 10.97 4.89 1.22
CA ALA A 141 10.33 4.91 2.54
C ALA A 141 11.30 5.36 3.65
N LEU A 142 12.53 4.83 3.71
CA LEU A 142 13.53 5.24 4.70
C LEU A 142 13.91 6.71 4.58
N ARG A 143 14.07 7.22 3.34
CA ARG A 143 14.32 8.66 3.11
C ARG A 143 13.21 9.50 3.71
N PHE A 144 11.95 9.12 3.51
CA PHE A 144 10.81 9.81 4.12
C PHE A 144 10.88 9.79 5.66
N PHE A 145 11.08 8.62 6.28
CA PHE A 145 11.12 8.53 7.75
C PHE A 145 12.27 9.33 8.37
N HIS A 146 13.48 9.26 7.78
CA HIS A 146 14.63 10.02 8.28
C HIS A 146 14.49 11.53 8.04
N SER A 147 13.99 11.96 6.88
CA SER A 147 13.68 13.37 6.63
C SER A 147 12.63 13.88 7.63
N ASN A 148 11.57 13.11 7.87
CA ASN A 148 10.51 13.50 8.79
C ASN A 148 11.02 13.66 10.24
N GLN A 149 11.95 12.81 10.69
CA GLN A 149 12.58 12.94 12.02
C GLN A 149 13.29 14.29 12.19
N LYS A 150 14.01 14.74 11.14
CA LYS A 150 14.69 16.03 11.13
C LYS A 150 13.69 17.19 11.03
N ASP A 151 12.81 17.15 10.04
CA ASP A 151 11.89 18.25 9.72
C ASP A 151 10.90 18.50 10.87
N THR A 152 10.34 17.44 11.47
CA THR A 152 9.42 17.60 12.61
C THR A 152 10.11 18.24 13.82
N SER A 153 11.39 17.96 14.04
CA SER A 153 12.17 18.60 15.11
C SER A 153 12.36 20.10 14.84
N GLU A 154 12.60 20.49 13.59
CA GLU A 154 12.67 21.90 13.19
C GLU A 154 11.31 22.61 13.34
N TYR A 155 10.20 21.96 12.97
CA TYR A 155 8.86 22.51 13.15
C TYR A 155 8.49 22.72 14.62
N ILE A 156 8.92 21.83 15.52
CA ILE A 156 8.75 22.03 16.97
C ILE A 156 9.50 23.28 17.43
N ILE A 157 10.74 23.49 16.98
CA ILE A 157 11.52 24.70 17.30
C ILE A 157 10.83 25.95 16.75
N GLN A 158 10.29 25.89 15.53
CA GLN A 158 9.55 26.99 14.93
C GLN A 158 8.25 27.30 15.70
N ALA A 159 7.55 26.29 16.20
CA ALA A 159 6.34 26.48 17.00
C ALA A 159 6.62 27.30 18.27
N TYR A 160 7.76 27.07 18.93
CA TYR A 160 8.21 27.91 20.03
C TYR A 160 8.50 29.36 19.58
N LYS A 161 9.15 29.55 18.43
CA LYS A 161 9.49 30.89 17.90
C LYS A 161 8.27 31.71 17.53
N TYR A 162 7.24 31.09 16.96
CA TYR A 162 6.04 31.77 16.45
C TYR A 162 4.87 31.75 17.45
N GLY A 163 5.08 31.24 18.68
CA GLY A 163 4.08 31.26 19.74
C GLY A 163 2.94 30.24 19.58
N ALA A 164 3.12 29.20 18.75
CA ALA A 164 2.14 28.13 18.52
C ALA A 164 2.24 27.03 19.58
N PHE A 165 2.21 27.39 20.87
CA PHE A 165 2.48 26.46 21.98
C PHE A 165 1.47 25.30 22.06
N GLU A 166 0.22 25.56 21.69
CA GLU A 166 -0.86 24.54 21.67
C GLU A 166 -0.58 23.41 20.67
N LYS A 167 0.22 23.65 19.62
CA LYS A 167 0.55 22.65 18.59
C LYS A 167 1.77 21.80 18.90
N ILE A 168 2.56 22.18 19.90
CA ILE A 168 3.76 21.44 20.28
C ILE A 168 3.45 20.00 20.74
N PRO A 169 2.44 19.76 21.61
CA PRO A 169 2.05 18.40 21.97
C PRO A 169 1.60 17.56 20.77
N GLU A 170 0.88 18.17 19.81
CA GLU A 170 0.45 17.50 18.57
C GLU A 170 1.66 17.09 17.72
N PHE A 171 2.67 17.96 17.55
CA PHE A 171 3.89 17.64 16.81
C PHE A 171 4.72 16.54 17.47
N ILE A 172 4.82 16.55 18.80
CA ILE A 172 5.51 15.50 19.54
C ILE A 172 4.76 14.16 19.38
N ALA A 173 3.43 14.16 19.50
CA ALA A 173 2.62 12.97 19.32
C ALA A 173 2.75 12.40 17.89
N PHE A 174 2.73 13.27 16.88
CA PHE A 174 2.93 12.88 15.48
C PHE A 174 4.33 12.29 15.24
N ARG A 175 5.39 12.94 15.74
CA ARG A 175 6.76 12.43 15.65
C ARG A 175 6.89 11.05 16.28
N ASN A 176 6.35 10.88 17.49
CA ASN A 176 6.41 9.61 18.21
C ASN A 176 5.62 8.52 17.46
N ARG A 177 4.46 8.85 16.91
CA ARG A 177 3.64 7.94 16.10
C ARG A 177 4.37 7.47 14.84
N LEU A 178 5.09 8.34 14.15
CA LEU A 178 5.86 7.97 12.96
C LEU A 178 7.13 7.18 13.29
N ASN A 179 7.83 7.54 14.35
CA ASN A 179 9.01 6.79 14.79
C ASN A 179 8.66 5.39 15.29
N ALA A 180 7.46 5.21 15.85
CA ALA A 180 6.94 3.92 16.24
C ALA A 180 6.12 3.23 15.14
N SER A 181 6.19 3.69 13.88
CA SER A 181 5.46 3.06 12.78
C SER A 181 5.91 1.61 12.56
N LEU A 182 4.94 0.71 12.45
CA LEU A 182 5.15 -0.68 12.02
C LEU A 182 5.83 -0.73 10.65
N HIS A 183 5.38 0.08 9.70
CA HIS A 183 5.94 0.10 8.36
C HIS A 183 7.40 0.56 8.35
N PHE A 184 7.75 1.53 9.20
CA PHE A 184 9.14 1.96 9.35
C PHE A 184 10.04 0.82 9.83
N ALA A 185 9.61 0.07 10.85
CA ALA A 185 10.35 -1.07 11.35
C ALA A 185 10.51 -2.16 10.28
N GLN A 186 9.44 -2.50 9.57
CA GLN A 186 9.46 -3.47 8.46
C GLN A 186 10.43 -3.07 7.35
N VAL A 187 10.36 -1.83 6.89
CA VAL A 187 11.24 -1.35 5.82
C VAL A 187 12.71 -1.35 6.27
N ARG A 188 12.99 -0.97 7.53
CA ARG A 188 14.36 -0.99 8.06
C ARG A 188 14.90 -2.41 8.08
N THR A 189 14.15 -3.37 8.62
CA THR A 189 14.59 -4.77 8.68
C THR A 189 14.74 -5.38 7.29
N GLU A 190 13.79 -5.13 6.38
CA GLU A 190 13.88 -5.64 5.00
C GLU A 190 15.04 -5.02 4.23
N ARG A 191 15.33 -3.73 4.43
CA ARG A 191 16.48 -3.09 3.77
C ARG A 191 17.79 -3.73 4.20
N MET A 192 17.98 -3.95 5.49
CA MET A 192 19.20 -4.57 6.04
C MET A 192 19.33 -6.03 5.56
N LEU A 193 18.25 -6.78 5.57
CA LEU A 193 18.23 -8.15 5.04
C LEU A 193 18.51 -8.21 3.54
N LEU A 194 17.99 -7.25 2.76
CA LEU A 194 18.29 -7.14 1.32
C LEU A 194 19.78 -6.83 1.08
N ASP A 195 20.39 -5.95 1.87
CA ASP A 195 21.81 -5.63 1.73
C ASP A 195 22.70 -6.81 2.10
N LEU A 196 22.36 -7.55 3.16
CA LEU A 196 23.03 -8.81 3.48
C LEU A 196 22.87 -9.85 2.36
N LEU A 197 21.66 -10.00 1.81
CA LEU A 197 21.38 -10.99 0.77
C LEU A 197 22.11 -10.68 -0.54
N LEU A 198 22.19 -9.41 -0.93
CA LEU A 198 22.70 -8.98 -2.23
C LEU A 198 24.20 -8.70 -2.24
N GLU A 199 24.77 -8.25 -1.12
CA GLU A 199 26.14 -7.72 -1.07
C GLU A 199 27.08 -8.53 -0.15
N ALA A 200 26.55 -9.09 0.96
CA ALA A 200 27.41 -9.77 1.92
C ALA A 200 27.97 -11.08 1.36
N ASN A 201 29.26 -11.29 1.57
CA ASN A 201 30.06 -12.39 1.02
C ASN A 201 30.12 -12.46 -0.53
N ILE A 202 29.61 -11.44 -1.22
CA ILE A 202 29.69 -11.30 -2.68
C ILE A 202 30.66 -10.17 -3.02
N SER A 203 30.34 -8.95 -2.58
CA SER A 203 31.13 -7.74 -2.84
C SER A 203 31.87 -7.25 -1.60
N THR A 204 31.28 -7.45 -0.42
CA THR A 204 31.82 -7.05 0.88
C THR A 204 31.83 -8.23 1.84
N THR A 205 32.77 -8.27 2.77
CA THR A 205 32.75 -9.32 3.79
C THR A 205 31.57 -9.12 4.74
N LEU A 206 30.98 -10.20 5.25
CA LEU A 206 29.85 -10.11 6.17
C LEU A 206 30.14 -9.21 7.39
N GLU A 207 31.36 -9.26 7.92
CA GLU A 207 31.77 -8.42 9.06
C GLU A 207 31.77 -6.93 8.71
N GLU A 208 32.23 -6.56 7.51
CA GLU A 208 32.21 -5.17 7.05
C GLU A 208 30.78 -4.67 6.79
N SER A 209 29.90 -5.51 6.21
CA SER A 209 28.50 -5.16 5.99
C SER A 209 27.75 -4.96 7.32
N ILE A 210 27.98 -5.84 8.31
CA ILE A 210 27.36 -5.70 9.65
C ILE A 210 27.84 -4.41 10.33
N LYS A 211 29.14 -4.11 10.26
CA LYS A 211 29.72 -2.88 10.84
C LYS A 211 29.17 -1.62 10.18
N SER A 212 29.01 -1.60 8.86
CA SER A 212 28.49 -0.43 8.15
C SER A 212 27.01 -0.16 8.45
N MET A 213 26.24 -1.21 8.71
CA MET A 213 24.83 -1.13 9.11
C MET A 213 24.63 -0.77 10.59
N GLY A 214 25.69 -0.78 11.41
CA GLY A 214 25.58 -0.50 12.84
C GLY A 214 24.78 -1.54 13.62
N LEU A 215 24.70 -2.78 13.12
CA LEU A 215 23.95 -3.85 13.75
C LEU A 215 24.66 -4.34 15.03
N SER A 216 23.91 -4.40 16.12
CA SER A 216 24.32 -5.02 17.39
C SER A 216 23.43 -6.22 17.67
N LEU A 217 24.00 -7.34 18.13
CA LEU A 217 23.24 -8.54 18.50
C LEU A 217 22.42 -8.36 19.79
N GLU A 218 22.80 -7.38 20.62
CA GLU A 218 22.21 -7.19 21.96
C GLU A 218 21.17 -6.07 21.99
N GLU A 219 21.19 -5.15 21.02
CA GLU A 219 20.32 -3.97 20.99
C GLU A 219 19.42 -4.01 19.76
N ASP A 220 18.10 -4.03 20.00
CA ASP A 220 17.10 -3.86 18.96
C ASP A 220 16.44 -2.49 19.10
N ASP A 221 16.58 -1.68 18.04
CA ASP A 221 16.02 -0.34 17.95
C ASP A 221 14.49 -0.34 17.63
N ILE A 222 13.82 -1.51 17.56
CA ILE A 222 12.37 -1.59 17.31
C ILE A 222 11.59 -1.34 18.61
N PRO A 223 10.67 -0.36 18.65
CA PRO A 223 9.83 -0.10 19.81
C PRO A 223 8.65 -1.08 19.90
N TRP A 224 8.92 -2.35 20.22
CA TRP A 224 7.94 -3.45 20.25
C TRP A 224 6.65 -3.17 21.05
N LYS A 225 6.75 -2.38 22.12
CA LYS A 225 5.60 -2.07 23.00
C LYS A 225 4.71 -0.95 22.47
N ASP A 226 5.27 -0.03 21.71
CA ASP A 226 4.62 1.21 21.27
C ASP A 226 4.32 1.23 19.77
N LEU A 227 4.50 0.10 19.09
CA LEU A 227 4.34 -0.05 17.65
C LEU A 227 2.95 0.43 17.18
N ARG A 228 2.93 1.23 16.12
CA ARG A 228 1.72 1.84 15.56
C ARG A 228 1.51 1.37 14.13
N ASP A 229 0.34 0.80 13.89
CA ASP A 229 -0.13 0.56 12.53
C ASP A 229 -0.74 1.84 11.96
N ASN A 230 -0.04 2.45 11.00
CA ASN A 230 -0.48 3.64 10.30
C ASN A 230 -0.96 3.34 8.87
N ARG A 231 -1.00 2.06 8.47
CA ARG A 231 -1.43 1.65 7.14
C ARG A 231 -2.88 2.06 6.91
N ASP A 232 -3.16 2.64 5.74
CA ASP A 232 -4.52 2.94 5.34
C ASP A 232 -5.15 1.68 4.73
N LEU A 233 -5.87 0.95 5.57
CA LEU A 233 -6.63 -0.25 5.19
C LEU A 233 -7.98 0.11 4.53
N THR A 234 -8.33 1.40 4.47
CA THR A 234 -9.60 1.92 3.95
C THR A 234 -9.44 2.78 2.71
N VAL A 235 -8.23 2.81 2.12
CA VAL A 235 -7.91 3.60 0.92
C VAL A 235 -8.74 3.16 -0.30
N LEU A 236 -9.06 1.87 -0.38
CA LEU A 236 -9.95 1.32 -1.41
C LEU A 236 -11.39 1.62 -1.04
N PHE A 237 -12.15 2.16 -1.98
CA PHE A 237 -13.58 2.34 -1.81
C PHE A 237 -14.24 1.00 -1.55
N ASN A 238 -15.17 0.98 -0.60
CA ASN A 238 -15.93 -0.21 -0.27
C ASN A 238 -17.43 0.13 -0.25
N TRP A 239 -18.21 -0.59 -1.06
CA TRP A 239 -19.68 -0.51 -1.11
C TRP A 239 -20.35 -1.79 -0.60
N ASP A 240 -19.59 -2.65 0.06
CA ASP A 240 -20.09 -3.84 0.72
C ASP A 240 -21.08 -3.49 1.84
N PRO A 241 -21.98 -4.43 2.16
CA PRO A 241 -22.80 -4.36 3.37
C PRO A 241 -21.94 -4.10 4.62
N LYS A 242 -22.47 -3.33 5.57
CA LYS A 242 -21.71 -2.88 6.76
C LYS A 242 -21.14 -4.03 7.61
N ASP A 243 -21.78 -5.19 7.55
CA ASP A 243 -21.39 -6.44 8.20
C ASP A 243 -20.14 -7.09 7.57
N LYS A 244 -19.88 -6.86 6.27
CA LYS A 244 -18.69 -7.35 5.58
C LYS A 244 -17.51 -6.37 5.60
N ASN A 245 -17.70 -5.18 6.16
CA ASN A 245 -16.63 -4.18 6.28
C ASN A 245 -15.53 -4.65 7.23
N ILE A 246 -14.35 -4.04 7.09
CA ILE A 246 -13.19 -4.30 7.94
C ILE A 246 -13.55 -3.96 9.40
N SER A 247 -13.69 -5.00 10.23
CA SER A 247 -13.94 -4.88 11.66
C SER A 247 -12.66 -4.49 12.41
N GLU A 248 -12.81 -3.97 13.63
CA GLU A 248 -11.66 -3.72 14.52
C GLU A 248 -10.93 -5.01 14.87
N GLU A 249 -11.61 -6.15 14.88
CA GLU A 249 -10.98 -7.46 15.06
C GLU A 249 -10.06 -7.81 13.89
N HIS A 250 -10.50 -7.59 12.64
CA HIS A 250 -9.64 -7.81 11.46
C HIS A 250 -8.38 -6.93 11.50
N ARG A 251 -8.50 -5.67 11.94
CA ARG A 251 -7.36 -4.76 12.10
C ARG A 251 -6.39 -5.27 13.16
N LYS A 252 -6.92 -5.73 14.29
CA LYS A 252 -6.12 -6.29 15.38
C LYS A 252 -5.37 -7.55 14.93
N TYR A 253 -6.04 -8.49 14.27
CA TYR A 253 -5.41 -9.70 13.76
C TYR A 253 -4.34 -9.39 12.71
N SER A 254 -4.60 -8.45 11.79
CA SER A 254 -3.60 -8.01 10.82
C SER A 254 -2.37 -7.43 11.51
N LEU A 255 -2.53 -6.59 12.52
CA LEU A 255 -1.42 -6.03 13.28
C LEU A 255 -0.63 -7.12 14.03
N GLU A 256 -1.30 -8.08 14.65
CA GLU A 256 -0.67 -9.19 15.35
C GLU A 256 0.16 -10.06 14.39
N GLU A 257 -0.38 -10.37 13.22
CA GLU A 257 0.31 -11.14 12.17
C GLU A 257 1.56 -10.41 11.68
N GLU A 258 1.43 -9.13 11.34
CA GLU A 258 2.54 -8.32 10.81
C GLU A 258 3.63 -8.08 11.86
N THR A 259 3.24 -7.92 13.13
CA THR A 259 4.20 -7.81 14.24
C THR A 259 4.93 -9.13 14.47
N THR A 260 4.22 -10.25 14.37
CA THR A 260 4.82 -11.60 14.51
C THR A 260 5.79 -11.86 13.37
N TRP A 261 5.40 -11.54 12.14
CA TRP A 261 6.26 -11.69 10.97
C TRP A 261 7.49 -10.78 11.05
N LEU A 262 7.31 -9.51 11.44
CA LEU A 262 8.42 -8.59 11.69
C LEU A 262 9.38 -9.13 12.75
N ARG A 263 8.86 -9.72 13.84
CA ARG A 263 9.69 -10.34 14.87
C ARG A 263 10.52 -11.50 14.34
N ILE A 264 9.94 -12.34 13.49
CA ILE A 264 10.69 -13.42 12.82
C ILE A 264 11.81 -12.83 11.95
N ARG A 265 11.49 -11.82 11.14
CA ARG A 265 12.48 -11.17 10.26
C ARG A 265 13.59 -10.49 11.04
N SER A 266 13.26 -9.78 12.12
CA SER A 266 14.23 -9.10 12.99
C SER A 266 15.12 -10.08 13.75
N LEU A 267 14.63 -11.26 14.14
CA LEU A 267 15.46 -12.30 14.77
C LEU A 267 16.30 -13.09 13.75
N THR A 268 15.91 -13.04 12.47
CA THR A 268 16.67 -13.66 11.38
C THR A 268 17.84 -12.78 10.94
N LEU A 269 17.64 -11.45 11.01
CA LEU A 269 18.66 -10.43 10.81
C LEU A 269 19.73 -10.51 11.90
#